data_AF-A0A916IEH5-F1
#
_entry.id   AF-A0A916IEH5-F1
#
_cell.length_a   1.000
_cell.length_b   1.000
_cell.length_c   1.000
_cell.angle_alpha   90.00
_cell.angle_beta   90.00
_cell.angle_gamma   90.00
#
_symmetry.space_group_name_H-M   'P 1'
#
loop_
_entity.id
_entity.type
_entity.pdbx_description
1 polymer ?
#
loop_
_entity_poly.entity_id
_entity_poly.type
_entity_poly.pdbx_seq_one_letter_code
_entity_poly.pdbx_strand_id
1 'polypeptide(L)' 'DPCIDASCFPAMARDAAHHIKSMIGISAEVSVQPPGTIPRSQGKAVRVRDLRPKEA' A
#
# COMPACT_ATOMS: atom_id res chain seq x y z
N ASP A 1 -6.75 -14.04 -10.98
CA ASP A 1 -8.15 -14.48 -11.11
C ASP A 1 -9.10 -13.51 -10.42
N PRO A 2 -10.31 -13.31 -10.97
CA PRO A 2 -11.34 -12.54 -10.27
C PRO A 2 -11.73 -13.30 -9.00
N CYS A 3 -12.38 -12.62 -8.05
CA CYS A 3 -12.87 -13.15 -6.77
C CYS A 3 -11.99 -12.91 -5.53
N ILE A 4 -11.15 -11.87 -5.47
CA ILE A 4 -10.79 -11.33 -4.14
C ILE A 4 -11.91 -10.37 -3.74
N ASP A 5 -12.76 -10.81 -2.81
CA ASP A 5 -13.84 -9.99 -2.26
C ASP A 5 -13.27 -8.87 -1.37
N ALA A 6 -13.91 -7.70 -1.41
CA ALA A 6 -13.48 -6.53 -0.64
C ALA A 6 -13.55 -6.79 0.88
N SER A 7 -14.39 -7.73 1.33
CA SER A 7 -14.45 -8.16 2.74
C SER A 7 -13.13 -8.73 3.26
N CYS A 8 -12.26 -9.26 2.38
CA CYS A 8 -10.96 -9.80 2.77
C CYS A 8 -9.88 -8.72 2.96
N PHE A 9 -10.11 -7.49 2.48
CA PHE A 9 -9.10 -6.41 2.50
C PHE A 9 -8.56 -6.08 3.90
N PRO A 10 -9.37 -6.03 4.98
CA PRO A 10 -8.86 -5.78 6.33
C PRO A 10 -7.92 -6.87 6.85
N ALA A 11 -8.12 -8.13 6.47
CA ALA A 11 -7.22 -9.21 6.84
C ALA A 11 -5.88 -9.07 6.09
N MET A 12 -5.94 -8.88 4.77
CA MET A 12 -4.75 -8.67 3.93
C MET A 12 -3.92 -7.45 4.38
N ALA A 13 -4.58 -6.35 4.76
CA ALA A 13 -3.91 -5.16 5.28
C ALA A 13 -3.14 -5.46 6.56
N ARG A 14 -3.74 -6.22 7.49
CA ARG A 14 -3.08 -6.63 8.75
C ARG A 14 -1.88 -7.53 8.49
N ASP A 15 -2.01 -8.51 7.60
CA ASP A 15 -0.92 -9.43 7.26
C ASP A 15 0.26 -8.68 6.62
N ALA A 16 -0.02 -7.77 5.69
CA ALA A 16 1.00 -6.94 5.06
C ALA A 16 1.68 -6.00 6.06
N ALA A 17 0.92 -5.36 6.96
CA ALA A 17 1.48 -4.49 8.00
C ALA A 17 2.40 -5.26 8.96
N HIS A 18 1.98 -6.47 9.38
CA HIS A 18 2.80 -7.35 10.19
C HIS A 18 4.08 -7.75 9.46
N HIS A 19 3.98 -8.13 8.18
CA HIS A 19 5.14 -8.53 7.39
C HIS A 19 6.15 -7.38 7.21
N ILE A 20 5.68 -6.16 6.91
CA ILE A 20 6.52 -4.95 6.85
C ILE A 20 7.24 -4.73 8.19
N LYS A 21 6.50 -4.84 9.30
CA LYS A 21 7.06 -4.69 10.65
C LYS A 21 8.14 -5.72 10.93
N SER A 22 7.93 -6.99 10.58
CA SER A 22 8.90 -8.06 10.77
C SER A 22 10.15 -7.89 9.89
N MET A 23 10.00 -7.41 8.65
CA MET A 23 11.13 -7.29 7.71
C MET A 23 11.98 -6.02 7.94
N ILE A 24 11.36 -4.90 8.29
CA ILE A 24 12.04 -3.58 8.31
C ILE A 24 12.10 -3.00 9.74
N GLY A 25 11.25 -3.47 10.66
CA GLY A 25 11.21 -2.98 12.04
C GLY A 25 10.32 -1.74 12.25
N ILE A 26 9.66 -1.24 11.21
CA ILE A 26 8.81 -0.04 11.25
C ILE A 26 7.34 -0.44 11.09
N SER A 27 6.46 0.18 11.88
CA SER A 27 5.02 -0.01 11.73
C SER A 27 4.52 0.86 10.57
N ALA A 28 3.66 0.30 9.71
CA ALA A 28 3.10 0.99 8.56
C ALA A 28 1.57 0.88 8.56
N GLU A 29 0.91 1.96 8.17
CA GLU A 29 -0.51 1.93 7.82
C GLU A 29 -0.66 1.38 6.40
N VAL A 30 -1.57 0.42 6.21
CA VAL A 30 -1.78 -0.27 4.93
C VAL A 30 -3.23 -0.15 4.50
N SER A 31 -3.45 0.39 3.30
CA SER A 31 -4.76 0.46 2.64
C SER A 31 -4.73 -0.40 1.39
N VAL A 32 -5.55 -1.46 1.37
CA VAL A 32 -5.73 -2.33 0.21
C VAL A 32 -6.76 -1.69 -0.72
N GLN A 33 -6.40 -1.59 -2.01
CA GLN A 33 -7.23 -0.97 -3.03
C GLN A 33 -7.65 -1.99 -4.08
N PRO A 34 -8.83 -1.85 -4.71
CA PRO A 34 -9.24 -2.71 -5.80
C PRO A 34 -8.23 -2.74 -6.95
N PRO A 35 -8.13 -3.85 -7.71
CA PRO A 35 -7.26 -3.92 -8.88
C PRO A 35 -7.52 -2.78 -9.88
N GLY A 36 -6.46 -2.23 -10.46
CA GLY A 36 -6.54 -1.17 -11.49
C GLY A 36 -6.72 0.26 -10.96
N THR A 37 -6.90 0.45 -9.65
CA THR A 37 -7.07 1.79 -9.04
C THR A 37 -5.77 2.58 -8.90
N ILE A 38 -4.64 1.89 -8.75
CA ILE A 38 -3.33 2.55 -8.67
C ILE A 38 -2.86 2.86 -10.10
N PRO A 39 -2.64 4.13 -10.45
CA PRO A 39 -2.24 4.50 -11.79
C PRO A 39 -0.90 3.85 -12.14
N ARG A 40 -0.87 3.10 -13.24
CA ARG A 40 0.39 2.62 -13.83
C ARG A 40 1.03 3.79 -14.55
N SER A 41 2.29 4.11 -14.22
CA SER A 41 3.03 5.10 -14.98
C SER A 41 3.33 4.56 -16.38
N GLN A 42 3.13 5.38 -17.41
CA GLN A 42 3.58 5.08 -18.79
C GLN A 42 5.12 5.24 -18.94
N GLY A 43 5.81 5.73 -17.90
CA GLY A 43 7.27 5.83 -17.79
C GLY A 43 7.78 5.27 -16.45
N LYS A 44 8.70 5.96 -15.76
CA LYS A 44 9.22 5.51 -14.45
C LYS A 44 8.16 5.65 -13.35
N ALA A 45 7.93 4.57 -12.60
CA ALA A 45 6.92 4.55 -11.54
C ALA A 45 7.35 5.37 -10.31
N VAL A 46 6.47 6.27 -9.86
CA VAL A 46 6.60 7.00 -8.59
C VAL A 46 5.93 6.17 -7.49
N ARG A 47 6.72 5.58 -6.59
CA ARG A 47 6.21 4.74 -5.48
C ARG A 47 6.14 5.48 -4.14
N VAL A 48 6.78 6.65 -4.05
CA VAL A 48 6.87 7.44 -2.82
C VAL A 48 6.35 8.83 -3.11
N ARG A 49 5.37 9.27 -2.32
CA ARG A 49 4.91 10.66 -2.26
C ARG A 49 5.24 11.16 -0.87
N ASP A 50 6.22 12.05 -0.77
CA ASP A 50 6.53 12.72 0.48
C ASP A 50 5.58 13.90 0.65
N LEU A 51 4.63 13.75 1.57
CA LEU A 51 3.61 14.76 1.87
C LEU A 51 3.93 15.54 3.15
N ARG A 52 5.17 15.42 3.68
CA ARG A 52 5.60 16.25 4.80
C ARG A 52 5.63 17.72 4.39
N PRO A 53 5.29 18.66 5.29
CA PRO A 53 5.49 20.08 5.02
C PRO A 53 6.95 20.31 4.68
N LYS A 54 7.20 20.96 3.54
CA LYS A 54 8.54 21.39 3.16
C LYS A 54 8.83 22.68 3.90
N GLU A 55 10.01 22.79 4.49
CA GLU A 55 10.48 24.06 5.06
C GLU A 55 10.43 25.15 3.97
N ALA A 56 10.07 26.37 4.39
CA ALA A 56 9.94 27.52 3.51
C ALA A 56 11.30 28.03 3.01
#